data_AF-A0A1G0GBS8-F1
#
_entry.id   AF-A0A1G0GBS8-F1
#
_cell.length_a   1.000
_cell.length_b   1.000
_cell.length_c   1.000
_cell.angle_alpha   90.00
_cell.angle_beta   90.00
_cell.angle_gamma   90.00
#
_symmetry.space_group_name_H-M   'P 1'
#
loop_
_entity.id
_entity.type
_entity.pdbx_description
1 polymer ?
#
loop_
_entity_poly.entity_id
_entity_poly.type
_entity_poly.pdbx_seq_one_letter_code
_entity_poly.pdbx_strand_id
1 'polypeptide(L)'
;MTPKKILFTQDIVHNIRELCALVFNIATDEQLCKIFCISHEQMEMVMKQLVNPIPDWIFDHRSLAEEIKNIIAREFIFFQLQEKWDDPHYQDDLENFINIFSRDIQHKIEAYKNHQLREVR
;
A
#
# COMPACT_ATOMS: atom_id res chain seq x y z
N MET A 1 8.43 -4.84 12.57
CA MET A 1 8.87 -4.28 11.27
C MET A 1 10.29 -3.77 11.38
N THR A 2 11.06 -3.82 10.28
CA THR A 2 12.40 -3.23 10.19
C THR A 2 12.31 -1.70 10.00
N PRO A 3 13.38 -0.93 10.29
CA PRO A 3 13.39 0.51 10.04
C PRO A 3 13.08 0.90 8.59
N LYS A 4 13.56 0.10 7.61
CA LYS A 4 13.27 0.28 6.19
C LYS A 4 11.77 0.20 5.90
N LYS A 5 11.09 -0.80 6.46
CA LYS A 5 9.63 -0.95 6.33
C LYS A 5 8.86 0.22 6.95
N ILE A 6 9.33 0.74 8.10
CA ILE A 6 8.68 1.89 8.76
C ILE A 6 8.74 3.13 7.85
N LEU A 7 9.94 3.47 7.34
CA LEU A 7 10.12 4.58 6.42
C LEU A 7 9.30 4.39 5.15
N PHE A 8 9.31 3.17 4.59
CA PHE A 8 8.54 2.86 3.39
C PHE A 8 7.02 3.02 3.61
N THR A 9 6.50 2.60 4.76
CA THR A 9 5.10 2.82 5.14
C THR A 9 4.77 4.30 5.24
N GLN A 10 5.64 5.11 5.87
CA GLN A 10 5.45 6.55 5.99
C GLN A 10 5.43 7.23 4.61
N ASP A 11 6.32 6.82 3.71
CA ASP A 11 6.36 7.30 2.33
C ASP A 11 5.08 6.94 1.55
N ILE A 12 4.57 5.71 1.71
CA ILE A 12 3.29 5.31 1.10
C ILE A 12 2.15 6.19 1.62
N VAL A 13 2.06 6.38 2.93
CA VAL A 13 1.03 7.21 3.56
C VAL A 13 1.09 8.65 3.04
N HIS A 14 2.31 9.20 2.92
CA HIS A 14 2.51 10.50 2.34
C HIS A 14 2.01 10.56 0.88
N ASN A 15 2.39 9.60 0.04
CA ASN A 15 1.93 9.50 -1.34
C ASN A 15 0.40 9.39 -1.44
N ILE A 16 -0.24 8.61 -0.58
CA ILE A 16 -1.71 8.49 -0.55
C ILE A 16 -2.33 9.86 -0.24
N ARG A 17 -1.80 10.60 0.73
CA ARG A 17 -2.30 11.94 1.06
C ARG A 17 -2.13 12.92 -0.09
N GLU A 18 -1.00 12.90 -0.77
CA GLU A 18 -0.77 13.73 -1.96
C GLU A 18 -1.76 13.39 -3.08
N LEU A 19 -1.97 12.10 -3.36
CA LEU A 19 -2.96 11.64 -4.33
C LEU A 19 -4.38 12.07 -3.93
N CYS A 20 -4.73 11.95 -2.65
CA CYS A 20 -6.03 12.37 -2.15
C CYS A 20 -6.23 13.90 -2.27
N ALA A 21 -5.18 14.68 -2.02
CA ALA A 21 -5.22 16.13 -2.24
C ALA A 21 -5.40 16.47 -3.72
N LEU A 22 -4.68 15.79 -4.62
CA LEU A 22 -4.72 16.06 -6.07
C LEU A 22 -6.05 15.63 -6.71
N VAL A 23 -6.56 14.45 -6.36
CA VAL A 23 -7.70 13.83 -7.05
C VAL A 23 -9.03 14.19 -6.38
N PHE A 24 -9.07 14.26 -5.04
CA PHE A 24 -10.30 14.44 -4.27
C PHE A 24 -10.36 15.79 -3.55
N ASN A 25 -9.33 16.63 -3.68
CA ASN A 25 -9.21 17.91 -2.95
C ASN A 25 -9.30 17.75 -1.42
N ILE A 26 -8.70 16.67 -0.90
CA ILE A 26 -8.63 16.34 0.52
C ILE A 26 -7.31 16.88 1.10
N ALA A 27 -7.39 17.90 1.94
CA ALA A 27 -6.23 18.54 2.55
C ALA A 27 -6.09 18.26 4.05
N THR A 28 -7.15 17.77 4.71
CA THR A 28 -7.16 17.53 6.16
C THR A 28 -7.54 16.10 6.51
N ASP A 29 -7.09 15.64 7.68
CA ASP A 29 -7.45 14.31 8.21
C ASP A 29 -8.96 14.20 8.48
N GLU A 30 -9.62 15.32 8.80
CA GLU A 30 -11.08 15.38 8.95
C GLU A 30 -11.80 15.11 7.63
N GLN A 31 -11.30 15.67 6.51
CA GLN A 31 -11.85 15.40 5.18
C GLN A 31 -11.59 13.95 4.75
N LEU A 32 -10.42 13.41 5.08
CA LEU A 32 -10.08 12.00 4.84
C LEU A 32 -11.08 11.08 5.56
N CYS A 33 -11.30 11.32 6.85
CA CYS A 33 -12.26 10.59 7.66
C CYS A 33 -13.68 10.73 7.10
N LYS A 34 -14.08 11.91 6.64
CA LYS A 34 -15.42 12.13 6.07
C LYS A 34 -15.66 11.38 4.75
N ILE A 35 -14.64 11.21 3.91
CA ILE A 35 -14.79 10.65 2.54
C ILE A 35 -14.52 9.14 2.51
N PHE A 36 -13.57 8.68 3.31
CA PHE A 36 -13.14 7.29 3.35
C PHE A 36 -13.49 6.58 4.66
N CYS A 37 -14.12 7.27 5.61
CA CYS A 37 -14.45 6.74 6.95
C CYS A 37 -13.22 6.28 7.74
N ILE A 38 -12.01 6.67 7.31
CA ILE A 38 -10.74 6.20 7.87
C ILE A 38 -9.92 7.34 8.46
N SER A 39 -9.36 7.10 9.64
CA SER A 39 -8.39 8.00 10.27
C SER A 39 -6.98 7.82 9.70
N HIS A 40 -6.12 8.82 9.95
CA HIS A 40 -4.70 8.71 9.60
C HIS A 40 -4.03 7.48 10.23
N GLU A 41 -4.32 7.21 11.50
CA GLU A 41 -3.77 6.07 12.25
C GLU A 41 -4.25 4.72 11.68
N GLN A 42 -5.52 4.63 11.29
CA GLN A 42 -6.07 3.42 10.66
C GLN A 42 -5.45 3.19 9.29
N MET A 43 -5.27 4.24 8.48
CA MET A 43 -4.55 4.14 7.21
C MET A 43 -3.11 3.65 7.41
N GLU A 44 -2.37 4.21 8.38
CA GLU A 44 -1.03 3.72 8.73
C GLU A 44 -1.05 2.24 9.11
N MET A 45 -2.04 1.80 9.89
CA MET A 45 -2.17 0.41 10.30
C MET A 45 -2.34 -0.52 9.09
N VAL A 46 -3.21 -0.16 8.15
CA VAL A 46 -3.39 -0.92 6.89
C VAL A 46 -2.09 -0.95 6.10
N MET A 47 -1.39 0.19 5.98
CA MET A 47 -0.12 0.24 5.26
C MET A 47 0.95 -0.63 5.92
N LYS A 48 1.00 -0.70 7.25
CA LYS A 48 1.90 -1.62 7.98
C LYS A 48 1.59 -3.07 7.63
N GLN A 49 0.31 -3.45 7.53
CA GLN A 49 -0.10 -4.80 7.15
C GLN A 49 0.30 -5.15 5.70
N LEU A 50 0.09 -4.23 4.75
CA LEU A 50 0.46 -4.40 3.34
C LEU A 50 1.97 -4.47 3.11
N VAL A 51 2.76 -3.72 3.89
CA VAL A 51 4.23 -3.69 3.77
C VAL A 51 4.91 -4.85 4.49
N ASN A 52 4.30 -5.39 5.55
CA ASN A 52 4.88 -6.47 6.32
C ASN A 52 5.31 -7.72 5.51
N PRO A 53 4.54 -8.23 4.53
CA PRO A 53 4.94 -9.39 3.73
C PRO A 53 6.05 -9.10 2.72
N ILE A 54 6.41 -7.83 2.47
CA ILE A 54 7.42 -7.45 1.47
C ILE A 54 8.83 -7.75 2.01
N PRO A 55 9.69 -8.48 1.29
CA PRO A 55 11.07 -8.74 1.71
C PRO A 55 11.93 -7.47 1.79
N ASP A 56 12.84 -7.38 2.78
CA ASP A 56 13.63 -6.15 2.99
C ASP A 56 14.55 -5.77 1.83
N TRP A 57 15.04 -6.75 1.07
CA TRP A 57 15.92 -6.50 -0.08
C TRP A 57 15.25 -5.71 -1.19
N ILE A 58 13.91 -5.73 -1.27
CA ILE A 58 13.13 -4.91 -2.21
C ILE A 58 13.42 -3.43 -2.00
N PHE A 59 13.56 -3.01 -0.73
CA PHE A 59 13.78 -1.60 -0.39
C PHE A 59 15.18 -1.10 -0.78
N ASP A 60 16.11 -2.00 -1.09
CA ASP A 60 17.42 -1.65 -1.65
C ASP A 60 17.38 -1.44 -3.18
N HIS A 61 16.30 -1.87 -3.84
CA HIS A 61 16.09 -1.66 -5.28
C HIS A 61 15.14 -0.50 -5.53
N ARG A 62 15.69 0.72 -5.65
CA ARG A 62 14.92 1.97 -5.78
C ARG A 62 13.77 1.90 -6.79
N SER A 63 14.00 1.40 -8.00
CA SER A 63 12.96 1.33 -9.04
C SER A 63 11.81 0.41 -8.66
N LEU A 64 12.12 -0.77 -8.11
CA LEU A 64 11.12 -1.77 -7.74
C LEU A 64 10.36 -1.33 -6.48
N ALA A 65 11.06 -0.75 -5.50
CA ALA A 65 10.45 -0.15 -4.31
C ALA A 65 9.49 0.97 -4.69
N GLU A 66 9.87 1.88 -5.61
CA GLU A 66 9.01 2.97 -6.07
C GLU A 66 7.77 2.44 -6.80
N GLU A 67 7.94 1.43 -7.65
CA GLU A 67 6.83 0.80 -8.35
C GLU A 67 5.83 0.13 -7.39
N ILE A 68 6.34 -0.63 -6.41
CA ILE A 68 5.52 -1.27 -5.39
C ILE A 68 4.81 -0.24 -4.53
N LYS A 69 5.48 0.85 -4.14
CA LYS A 69 4.86 1.97 -3.40
C LYS A 69 3.67 2.54 -4.16
N ASN A 70 3.84 2.82 -5.46
CA ASN A 70 2.77 3.37 -6.29
C ASN A 70 1.60 2.40 -6.46
N ILE A 71 1.88 1.10 -6.56
CA ILE A 71 0.84 0.06 -6.58
C ILE A 71 0.07 0.06 -5.26
N ILE A 72 0.75 0.00 -4.12
CA ILE A 72 0.09 -0.01 -2.80
C ILE A 72 -0.82 1.21 -2.65
N ALA A 73 -0.31 2.41 -2.95
CA ALA A 73 -1.07 3.65 -2.80
C ALA A 73 -2.33 3.65 -3.68
N ARG A 74 -2.21 3.24 -4.94
CA ARG A 74 -3.35 3.18 -5.88
C ARG A 74 -4.39 2.15 -5.46
N GLU A 75 -3.95 0.92 -5.18
CA GLU A 75 -4.87 -0.17 -4.83
C GLU A 75 -5.59 0.11 -3.51
N PHE A 76 -4.89 0.71 -2.53
CA PHE A 76 -5.53 1.15 -1.30
C PHE A 76 -6.62 2.19 -1.56
N ILE A 77 -6.35 3.24 -2.34
CA ILE A 77 -7.35 4.27 -2.67
C ILE A 77 -8.55 3.62 -3.38
N PHE A 78 -8.31 2.67 -4.29
CA PHE A 78 -9.38 1.97 -5.00
C PHE A 78 -10.24 1.16 -4.03
N PHE A 79 -9.61 0.40 -3.13
CA PHE A 79 -10.30 -0.33 -2.08
C PHE A 79 -11.13 0.61 -1.20
N GLN A 80 -10.60 1.75 -0.74
CA GLN A 80 -11.36 2.74 0.07
C GLN A 80 -12.52 3.44 -0.68
N LEU A 81 -12.49 3.46 -2.00
CA LEU A 81 -13.61 3.97 -2.79
C LEU A 81 -14.76 2.95 -2.88
N GLN A 82 -14.43 1.66 -2.85
CA GLN A 82 -15.39 0.56 -2.94
C GLN A 82 -15.94 0.20 -1.55
N GLU A 83 -15.04 -0.03 -0.60
CA GLU A 83 -15.32 -0.47 0.76
C GLU A 83 -15.02 0.66 1.74
N LYS A 84 -16.04 1.09 2.47
CA LYS A 84 -15.90 2.13 3.50
C LYS A 84 -15.58 1.48 4.84
N TRP A 85 -14.71 2.11 5.62
CA TRP A 85 -14.29 1.57 6.91
C TRP A 85 -15.44 1.24 7.88
N ASP A 86 -16.55 1.97 7.78
CA ASP A 86 -17.75 1.77 8.60
C ASP A 86 -18.68 0.66 8.09
N ASP A 87 -18.35 -0.01 6.98
CA ASP A 87 -19.07 -1.18 6.51
C ASP A 87 -18.89 -2.37 7.47
N PRO A 88 -19.97 -3.09 7.86
CA PRO A 88 -19.88 -4.26 8.73
C PRO A 88 -18.95 -5.37 8.23
N HIS A 89 -18.74 -5.47 6.92
CA HIS A 89 -17.89 -6.48 6.26
C HIS A 89 -16.48 -5.98 5.97
N TYR A 90 -16.20 -4.69 6.22
CA TYR A 90 -14.93 -4.05 5.86
C TYR A 90 -13.69 -4.82 6.34
N GLN A 91 -13.71 -5.36 7.55
CA GLN A 91 -12.55 -6.10 8.09
C GLN A 91 -12.32 -7.42 7.33
N ASP A 92 -13.39 -8.14 6.99
CA ASP A 92 -13.30 -9.38 6.22
C ASP A 92 -12.83 -9.10 4.79
N ASP A 93 -13.36 -8.03 4.17
CA ASP A 93 -12.97 -7.60 2.83
C ASP A 93 -11.54 -7.07 2.78
N LEU A 94 -11.11 -6.35 3.82
CA LEU A 94 -9.74 -5.89 3.96
C LEU A 94 -8.77 -7.08 4.11
N GLU A 95 -9.12 -8.09 4.91
CA GLU A 95 -8.30 -9.29 5.06
C GLU A 95 -8.17 -10.03 3.72
N ASN A 96 -9.29 -10.22 3.00
CA ASN A 96 -9.30 -10.82 1.68
C ASN A 96 -8.47 -10.02 0.68
N PHE A 97 -8.60 -8.69 0.67
CA PHE A 97 -7.81 -7.78 -0.15
C PHE A 97 -6.32 -7.92 0.15
N ILE A 98 -5.91 -7.87 1.42
CA ILE A 98 -4.50 -8.01 1.83
C ILE A 98 -3.93 -9.36 1.38
N ASN A 99 -4.70 -10.44 1.50
CA ASN A 99 -4.29 -11.77 1.07
C ASN A 99 -4.06 -11.85 -0.45
N ILE A 100 -5.02 -11.36 -1.24
CA ILE A 100 -4.93 -11.30 -2.71
C ILE A 100 -3.76 -10.41 -3.12
N PHE A 101 -3.66 -9.22 -2.54
CA PHE A 101 -2.62 -8.25 -2.82
C PHE A 101 -1.22 -8.79 -2.51
N SER A 102 -1.05 -9.41 -1.34
CA SER A 102 0.23 -9.98 -0.92
C SER A 102 0.70 -11.06 -1.88
N ARG A 103 -0.20 -11.95 -2.30
CA ARG A 103 0.08 -12.98 -3.32
C ARG A 103 0.55 -12.35 -4.63
N ASP A 104 -0.16 -11.33 -5.11
CA ASP A 104 0.13 -10.72 -6.41
C ASP A 104 1.46 -9.95 -6.38
N ILE A 105 1.78 -9.27 -5.28
CA ILE A 105 3.09 -8.64 -5.06
C ILE A 105 4.20 -9.70 -5.01
N GLN A 106 3.98 -10.83 -4.34
CA GLN A 106 4.96 -11.91 -4.29
C GLN A 106 5.26 -12.47 -5.68
N HIS A 107 4.23 -12.76 -6.49
CA HIS A 107 4.42 -13.20 -7.88
C HIS A 107 5.20 -12.18 -8.70
N LYS A 108 4.95 -10.88 -8.50
CA LYS A 108 5.69 -9.82 -9.19
C LYS A 108 7.16 -9.77 -8.78
N ILE A 109 7.43 -9.90 -7.48
CA ILE A 109 8.79 -9.95 -6.93
C ILE A 109 9.55 -11.16 -7.49
N GLU A 110 8.90 -12.32 -7.57
CA GLU A 110 9.48 -13.52 -8.16
C GLU A 110 9.77 -13.37 -9.65
N ALA A 111 8.84 -12.78 -10.41
CA ALA A 111 9.04 -12.49 -11.83
C ALA A 111 10.24 -11.56 -12.05
N TYR A 112 10.38 -10.51 -11.23
CA TYR A 112 11.53 -9.61 -11.27
C TYR A 112 12.84 -10.34 -11.00
N LYS A 113 12.89 -11.16 -9.94
CA LYS A 113 14.08 -11.96 -9.59
C LYS A 113 14.48 -12.90 -10.73
N ASN A 114 13.50 -13.55 -11.37
CA ASN A 114 13.74 -14.45 -12.49
C ASN A 114 14.22 -13.71 -13.75
N HIS A 115 13.75 -12.48 -13.99
CA HIS A 115 14.24 -11.64 -15.09
C HIS A 115 15.71 -11.26 -14.89
N GLN A 116 16.07 -10.76 -13.70
CA GLN A 116 17.46 -10.40 -13.39
C GLN A 116 18.42 -11.59 -13.48
N LEU A 117 17.99 -12.79 -13.07
CA LEU A 117 18.81 -14.01 -13.21
C LEU A 117 19.06 -14.44 -14.65
N ARG A 118 18.19 -14.05 -15.60
CA ARG A 118 18.33 -14.36 -17.02
C ARG A 118 19.25 -13.38 -17.75
N GLU A 119 19.29 -12.11 -17.33
CA GLU A 119 20.15 -11.09 -17.93
C GLU A 119 21.63 -11.19 -17.53
N VAL A 120 21.95 -12.00 -16.51
CA VAL A 120 23.32 -12.24 -16.02
C VAL A 120 23.94 -13.52 -16.64
N ARG A 121 23.21 -14.23 -17.52
CA ARG A 121 23.69 -15.39 -18.29
C ARG A 121 23.92 -15.04 -19.74
#